data_AF-A0A4R7PE07-F1
#
_entry.id   AF-A0A4R7PE07-F1
#
_cell.length_a   1.000
_cell.length_b   1.000
_cell.length_c   1.000
_cell.angle_alpha   90.00
_cell.angle_beta   90.00
_cell.angle_gamma   90.00
#
_symmetry.space_group_name_H-M   'P 1'
#
loop_
_entity.id
_entity.type
_entity.pdbx_description
1 polymer ?
#
loop_
_entity_poly.entity_id
_entity_poly.type
_entity_poly.pdbx_seq_one_letter_code
_entity_poly.pdbx_strand_id
1 'polypeptide(L)' 'MSFKAINARNQFRGTIVRINDGPVVSEVEIETGAGLVAAVVTSSSLRNMNLRIGQDAVAVFKATEVMIAVPDGQIP' A
#
# COMPACT_ATOMS: atom_id res chain seq x y z
N MET A 1 -4.89 -8.63 -13.44
CA MET A 1 -3.66 -7.81 -13.26
C MET A 1 -2.42 -8.64 -13.55
N SER A 2 -1.47 -8.12 -14.33
CA SER A 2 -0.18 -8.78 -14.61
C SER A 2 0.98 -7.80 -14.40
N PHE A 3 2.03 -8.25 -13.69
CA PHE A 3 3.28 -7.51 -13.51
C PHE A 3 4.38 -8.26 -14.27
N LYS A 4 5.18 -7.56 -15.11
CA LYS A 4 6.24 -8.22 -15.91
C LYS A 4 7.34 -8.83 -15.03
N ALA A 5 7.77 -8.11 -13.99
CA ALA A 5 8.61 -8.59 -12.91
C ALA A 5 8.62 -7.53 -11.79
N ILE A 6 8.57 -7.94 -10.53
CA ILE A 6 8.71 -7.05 -9.37
C ILE A 6 9.48 -7.78 -8.26
N ASN A 7 10.56 -7.18 -7.75
CA ASN A 7 11.35 -7.74 -6.65
C ASN A 7 10.85 -7.20 -5.30
N ALA A 8 9.71 -7.74 -4.86
CA ALA A 8 9.10 -7.44 -3.57
C ALA A 8 8.38 -8.69 -3.04
N ARG A 9 8.65 -9.05 -1.77
CA ARG A 9 8.08 -10.24 -1.13
C ARG A 9 6.66 -10.02 -0.63
N ASN A 10 6.32 -8.77 -0.29
CA ASN A 10 5.04 -8.41 0.27
C ASN A 10 4.14 -7.87 -0.85
N GLN A 11 3.09 -8.61 -1.18
CA GLN A 11 2.13 -8.25 -2.24
C GLN A 11 0.72 -8.59 -1.77
N PHE A 12 -0.08 -7.57 -1.48
CA PHE A 12 -1.44 -7.72 -0.96
C PHE A 12 -2.44 -7.19 -1.98
N ARG A 13 -3.23 -8.09 -2.57
CA ARG A 13 -4.29 -7.73 -3.52
C ARG A 13 -5.49 -7.17 -2.76
N GLY A 14 -6.13 -6.16 -3.33
CA GLY A 14 -7.27 -5.52 -2.71
C GLY A 14 -7.91 -4.48 -3.61
N THR A 15 -8.75 -3.65 -3.00
CA THR A 15 -9.47 -2.56 -3.67
C THR A 15 -9.16 -1.24 -2.98
N ILE A 16 -8.95 -0.17 -3.74
CA ILE A 16 -8.78 1.17 -3.17
C ILE A 16 -10.11 1.61 -2.56
N VAL A 17 -10.12 1.85 -1.26
CA VAL A 17 -11.34 2.24 -0.51
C VAL A 17 -11.34 3.71 -0.11
N ARG A 18 -10.16 4.32 0.03
CA ARG A 18 -10.03 5.75 0.35
C ARG A 18 -8.85 6.38 -0.36
N ILE A 19 -9.02 7.63 -0.75
CA ILE A 19 -7.97 8.53 -1.21
C ILE A 19 -8.10 9.84 -0.43
N ASN A 20 -7.02 10.27 0.22
CA ASN A 20 -6.87 11.62 0.76
C ASN A 20 -5.85 12.37 -0.08
N ASP A 21 -6.34 13.21 -1.00
CA ASP A 21 -5.52 13.95 -1.96
C ASP A 21 -4.96 15.23 -1.32
N GLY A 22 -3.64 15.29 -1.18
CA GLY A 22 -2.93 16.45 -0.68
C GLY A 22 -2.20 17.22 -1.79
N PRO A 23 -1.66 18.42 -1.50
CA PRO A 23 -1.04 19.26 -2.52
C PRO A 23 0.26 18.67 -3.11
N VAL A 24 1.01 17.89 -2.31
CA VAL A 24 2.32 17.31 -2.71
C VAL A 24 2.31 15.79 -2.60
N VAL A 25 1.80 15.28 -1.49
CA VAL A 25 1.61 13.84 -1.23
C VAL A 25 0.14 13.56 -0.98
N SER A 26 -0.27 12.35 -1.33
CA SER A 26 -1.60 11.81 -1.11
C SER A 26 -1.50 10.48 -0.39
N GLU A 27 -2.52 10.16 0.39
CA GLU A 27 -2.66 8.87 1.03
C GLU A 27 -3.71 8.03 0.31
N VAL A 28 -3.42 6.76 0.10
CA VAL A 28 -4.28 5.78 -0.54
C VAL A 28 -4.43 4.60 0.40
N GLU A 29 -5.66 4.20 0.71
CA GLU A 29 -5.95 3.00 1.48
C GLU A 29 -6.49 1.91 0.58
N ILE A 30 -5.92 0.72 0.72
CA ILE A 30 -6.33 -0.50 0.01
C ILE A 30 -6.88 -1.47 1.05
N GLU A 31 -8.15 -1.87 0.88
CA GLU A 31 -8.72 -2.98 1.64
C GLU A 31 -8.28 -4.29 1.03
N THR A 32 -7.57 -5.10 1.80
CA THR A 32 -7.01 -6.40 1.39
C THR A 32 -7.58 -7.51 2.25
N GLY A 33 -7.37 -8.76 1.86
CA GLY A 33 -7.74 -9.92 2.70
C GLY A 33 -7.03 -9.98 4.06
N ALA A 34 -5.95 -9.21 4.25
CA ALA A 34 -5.23 -9.10 5.53
C ALA A 34 -5.60 -7.84 6.34
N GLY A 35 -6.54 -7.03 5.83
CA GLY A 35 -6.92 -5.74 6.41
C GLY A 35 -6.56 -4.54 5.54
N LEU A 36 -6.70 -3.34 6.11
CA LEU A 36 -6.38 -2.08 5.46
C LEU A 36 -4.87 -1.86 5.38
N VAL A 37 -4.38 -1.54 4.18
CA VAL A 37 -2.99 -1.14 3.93
C VAL A 37 -2.99 0.29 3.40
N ALA A 38 -2.35 1.19 4.13
CA ALA A 38 -2.16 2.58 3.71
C ALA A 38 -0.84 2.74 2.95
N ALA A 39 -0.86 3.56 1.90
CA ALA A 39 0.32 3.98 1.15
C ALA A 39 0.31 5.50 0.99
N VAL A 40 1.47 6.12 1.15
CA VAL A 40 1.69 7.53 0.82
C VAL A 40 2.39 7.59 -0.53
N VAL A 41 1.79 8.30 -1.48
CA VAL A 41 2.33 8.52 -2.82
C VAL A 41 2.42 10.00 -3.12
N THR A 42 3.23 10.40 -4.11
CA THR A 42 3.14 11.78 -4.61
C THR A 42 1.78 12.00 -5.26
N SER A 43 1.20 13.19 -5.10
CA SER A 43 -0.10 13.51 -5.71
C SER A 43 -0.01 13.54 -7.24
N SER A 44 1.18 13.77 -7.81
CA SER A 44 1.42 13.59 -9.24
C SER A 44 1.34 12.12 -9.65
N SER A 45 1.89 11.17 -8.87
CA SER A 45 1.72 9.73 -9.13
C SER A 45 0.25 9.33 -9.11
N LEU A 46 -0.52 9.81 -8.11
CA LEU A 46 -1.94 9.54 -8.01
C LEU A 46 -2.70 9.93 -9.29
N ARG A 47 -2.45 11.15 -9.79
CA ARG A 47 -3.06 11.65 -11.04
C ARG A 47 -2.56 10.92 -12.29
N ASN A 48 -1.25 10.71 -12.41
CA ASN A 48 -0.63 10.06 -13.56
C ASN A 48 -1.07 8.60 -13.71
N MET A 49 -1.28 7.91 -12.58
CA MET A 49 -1.78 6.53 -12.55
C MET A 49 -3.31 6.48 -12.56
N ASN A 50 -3.99 7.63 -12.53
CA ASN A 50 -5.44 7.75 -12.54
C ASN A 50 -6.10 6.89 -11.44
N LEU A 51 -5.52 6.90 -10.23
CA LEU A 51 -6.04 6.11 -9.11
C LEU A 51 -7.44 6.60 -8.71
N ARG A 52 -8.33 5.67 -8.40
CA ARG A 52 -9.72 5.93 -8.00
C ARG A 52 -10.16 4.93 -6.94
N ILE A 53 -11.05 5.39 -6.06
CA ILE A 53 -11.80 4.51 -5.17
C ILE A 53 -12.59 3.49 -6.01
N GLY A 54 -12.62 2.23 -5.56
CA GLY A 54 -13.24 1.10 -6.24
C GLY A 54 -12.34 0.39 -7.27
N GLN A 55 -11.14 0.88 -7.53
CA GLN A 55 -10.20 0.19 -8.40
C GLN A 55 -9.50 -0.97 -7.68
N ASP A 56 -9.34 -2.08 -8.39
CA ASP A 56 -8.46 -3.15 -7.95
C ASP A 56 -7.01 -2.66 -7.93
N ALA A 57 -6.30 -2.95 -6.84
CA ALA A 57 -4.90 -2.58 -6.64
C ALA A 57 -4.12 -3.70 -5.95
N VAL A 58 -2.80 -3.58 -5.95
CA VAL A 58 -1.92 -4.43 -5.15
C VAL A 58 -1.01 -3.52 -4.34
N ALA A 59 -1.09 -3.61 -3.01
CA ALA A 59 -0.11 -2.99 -2.14
C ALA A 59 1.18 -3.80 -2.21
N VAL A 60 2.27 -3.16 -2.64
CA VAL A 60 3.58 -3.81 -2.82
C VAL A 60 4.65 -3.00 -2.10
N PHE A 61 5.41 -3.66 -1.22
CA PHE A 61 6.51 -3.05 -0.48
C PHE A 61 7.65 -4.03 -0.28
N LYS A 62 8.89 -3.54 -0.17
CA LYS A 62 10.05 -4.43 -0.05
C LYS A 62 10.08 -5.06 1.34
N ALA A 63 10.66 -6.27 1.42
CA ALA A 63 10.87 -6.95 2.70
C ALA A 63 11.80 -6.14 3.63
N THR A 64 12.69 -5.32 3.07
CA THR A 64 13.65 -4.49 3.80
C THR A 64 13.04 -3.25 4.43
N GLU A 65 11.76 -2.95 4.15
CA GLU A 65 11.04 -1.78 4.67
C GLU A 65 10.04 -2.16 5.78
N VAL A 66 10.01 -3.44 6.16
CA VAL A 66 9.09 -3.95 7.19
C VAL A 66 9.78 -3.96 8.55
N MET A 67 9.11 -3.38 9.55
CA MET A 67 9.51 -3.48 10.95
C MET A 67 8.82 -4.67 11.62
N ILE A 68 9.52 -5.33 12.54
CA ILE A 68 8.95 -6.37 13.40
C ILE A 68 8.85 -5.81 14.82
N ALA A 69 7.66 -5.87 15.39
CA ALA A 69 7.42 -5.56 16.79
C ALA A 69 6.98 -6.83 17.52
N VAL A 70 7.47 -7.03 18.72
CA VAL A 70 7.02 -8.09 19.63
C VAL A 70 6.40 -7.43 20.88
N PRO A 71 5.38 -8.02 21.50
CA PRO A 71 4.81 -7.51 22.74
C PRO A 71 5.83 -7.41 23.87
N ASP A 72 5.61 -6.46 24.79
CA ASP A 72 6.38 -6.35 26.03
C ASP A 72 6.36 -7.68 26.80
N GLY A 73 7.50 -8.05 27.39
CA GLY A 73 7.66 -9.29 28.17
C GLY A 73 7.87 -10.57 27.35
N GLN A 74 7.99 -10.48 26.02
CA GLN A 74 8.34 -11.63 25.16
C GLN A 74 9.83 -11.72 24.79
N ILE A 75 10.63 -10.71 25.15
CA ILE A 75 12.09 -10.75 25.06
C ILE A 75 12.62 -10.91 26.48
N PRO A 76 13.43 -11.94 26.78
CA PRO A 76 14.06 -12.12 28.08
C PRO A 76 15.04 -10.99 28.43
#